data_AF-A0A257RRG9-F1
#
_entry.id   AF-A0A257RRG9-F1
#
_cell.length_a   1.000
_cell.length_b   1.000
_cell.length_c   1.000
_cell.angle_alpha   90.00
_cell.angle_beta   90.00
_cell.angle_gamma   90.00
#
_symmetry.space_group_name_H-M   'P 1'
#
loop_
_entity.id
_entity.type
_entity.pdbx_description
1 polymer ?
#
loop_
_entity_poly.entity_id
_entity_poly.type
_entity_poly.pdbx_seq_one_letter_code
_entity_poly.pdbx_strand_id
1 'polypeptide(L)'
;MVDKEKQISMITWQDAAFSFEKSIPSSVPEPRTIFGVIIREASDHIFIATNLYRDMKTNDLIPVDGMLIPRGVIREVRHLSKFHD
;
A
#
# COMPACT_ATOMS: atom_id res chain seq x y z
N MET A 1 7.27 -13.73 20.07
CA MET A 1 6.53 -12.45 19.98
C MET A 1 7.02 -11.78 18.72
N VAL A 2 6.18 -11.71 17.68
CA VAL A 2 6.56 -10.99 16.46
C VAL A 2 6.26 -9.53 16.73
N ASP A 3 7.31 -8.70 16.78
CA ASP A 3 7.17 -7.25 16.83
C ASP A 3 6.26 -6.81 15.68
N LYS A 4 5.03 -6.39 15.99
CA LYS A 4 4.06 -5.88 15.01
C LYS A 4 4.40 -4.42 14.68
N GLU A 5 5.67 -4.12 14.43
CA GLU A 5 6.08 -2.77 14.05
C GLU A 5 5.39 -2.43 12.72
N LYS A 6 4.49 -1.43 12.75
CA LYS A 6 3.74 -0.99 11.59
C LYS A 6 4.40 0.22 10.98
N GLN A 7 4.40 0.27 9.66
CA GLN A 7 5.16 1.28 8.92
C GLN A 7 4.23 2.16 8.09
N ILE A 8 4.16 3.43 8.47
CA ILE A 8 3.52 4.45 7.64
C ILE A 8 4.42 4.66 6.43
N SER A 9 3.86 4.42 5.26
CA SER A 9 4.59 4.46 4.01
C SER A 9 3.82 5.25 2.95
N MET A 10 4.58 5.90 2.11
CA MET A 10 4.14 6.49 0.85
C MET A 10 4.50 5.50 -0.27
N ILE A 11 3.53 5.14 -1.10
CA ILE A 11 3.74 4.28 -2.27
C ILE A 11 3.34 5.04 -3.52
N THR A 12 4.28 5.21 -4.43
CA THR A 12 4.01 5.72 -5.77
C THR A 12 3.92 4.55 -6.73
N TRP A 13 2.80 4.44 -7.44
CA TRP A 13 2.48 3.34 -8.35
C TRP A 13 1.86 3.85 -9.65
N GLN A 14 1.88 3.03 -10.69
CA GLN A 14 1.36 3.38 -12.00
C GLN A 14 0.29 2.40 -12.43
N ASP A 15 -0.85 2.89 -12.92
CA ASP A 15 -1.99 2.02 -13.20
C ASP A 15 -1.67 0.92 -14.22
N ALA A 16 -1.87 -0.35 -13.83
CA ALA A 16 -1.68 -1.50 -14.69
C ALA A 16 -2.72 -1.57 -15.82
N ALA A 17 -3.91 -0.98 -15.64
CA ALA A 17 -4.98 -1.01 -16.64
C ALA A 17 -4.53 -0.40 -17.97
N PHE A 18 -3.57 0.56 -17.93
CA PHE A 18 -2.92 1.11 -19.12
C PHE A 18 -2.29 0.03 -20.02
N SER A 19 -1.74 -1.04 -19.44
CA SER A 19 -1.07 -2.11 -20.19
C SER A 19 -2.04 -3.11 -20.84
N PHE A 20 -3.34 -3.07 -20.49
CA PHE A 20 -4.36 -4.00 -20.99
C PHE A 20 -5.39 -3.34 -21.92
N GLU A 21 -5.33 -2.03 -22.16
CA GLU A 21 -6.23 -1.37 -23.10
C GLU A 21 -5.95 -1.80 -24.55
N LYS A 22 -7.03 -1.97 -25.34
CA LYS A 22 -6.93 -2.32 -26.77
C LYS A 22 -6.24 -1.25 -27.62
N SER A 23 -6.25 -0.01 -27.15
CA SER A 23 -5.57 1.13 -27.77
C SER A 23 -4.59 1.71 -26.77
N ILE A 24 -3.29 1.67 -27.10
CA ILE A 24 -2.25 2.25 -26.26
C ILE A 24 -2.45 3.77 -26.26
N PRO A 25 -2.68 4.42 -25.11
CA PRO A 25 -2.79 5.87 -25.05
C PRO A 25 -1.50 6.55 -25.50
N SER A 26 -1.61 7.75 -26.07
CA SER A 26 -0.49 8.51 -26.62
C SER A 26 0.56 8.93 -25.58
N SER A 27 0.20 8.89 -24.30
CA SER A 27 1.07 9.19 -23.17
C SER A 27 0.83 8.19 -22.04
N VAL A 28 1.91 7.83 -21.35
CA VAL A 28 1.81 7.02 -20.13
C VAL A 28 1.12 7.85 -19.04
N PRO A 29 0.13 7.29 -18.31
CA PRO A 29 -0.53 7.98 -17.21
C PRO A 29 0.45 8.38 -16.13
N GLU A 30 0.24 9.56 -15.55
CA GLU A 30 1.01 10.01 -14.41
C GLU A 30 0.93 9.01 -13.25
N PRO A 31 2.06 8.69 -12.58
CA PRO A 31 2.04 7.89 -11.38
C PRO A 31 1.12 8.49 -10.32
N ARG A 32 0.49 7.62 -9.54
CA ARG A 32 -0.33 7.99 -8.39
C ARG A 32 0.41 7.67 -7.11
N THR A 33 0.23 8.50 -6.11
CA THR A 33 0.83 8.29 -4.79
C THR A 33 -0.26 8.07 -3.75
N ILE A 34 -0.06 7.09 -2.89
CA ILE A 34 -0.91 6.84 -1.73
C ILE A 34 -0.09 6.80 -0.45
N PHE A 35 -0.71 7.23 0.65
CA PHE A 35 -0.20 7.09 2.01
C PHE A 35 -1.04 6.09 2.78
N GLY A 36 -0.39 5.27 3.59
CA GLY A 36 -1.06 4.27 4.41
C GLY A 36 -0.07 3.44 5.21
N VAL A 37 -0.57 2.40 5.86
CA VAL A 37 0.23 1.50 6.68
C VAL A 37 0.48 0.22 5.92
N ILE A 38 1.75 -0.12 5.68
CA ILE A 38 2.10 -1.44 5.14
C ILE A 38 1.83 -2.47 6.23
N ILE A 39 0.84 -3.32 5.99
CA ILE A 39 0.44 -4.38 6.92
C ILE A 39 1.12 -5.71 6.58
N ARG A 40 1.51 -5.89 5.31
CA ARG A 40 2.22 -7.08 4.83
C ARG A 40 2.88 -6.80 3.49
N GLU A 41 4.12 -7.28 3.36
CA GLU A 41 4.82 -7.34 2.08
C GLU A 41 4.92 -8.78 1.61
N ALA A 42 4.47 -9.04 0.37
CA ALA A 42 4.69 -10.29 -0.34
C ALA A 42 5.76 -10.09 -1.43
N SER A 43 6.19 -11.19 -2.05
CA SER A 43 7.16 -11.18 -3.14
C SER A 43 6.64 -10.46 -4.39
N ASP A 44 5.33 -10.44 -4.59
CA ASP A 44 4.66 -10.01 -5.83
C ASP A 44 3.69 -8.83 -5.62
N HIS A 45 3.31 -8.52 -4.39
CA HIS A 45 2.44 -7.39 -4.05
C HIS A 45 2.71 -6.83 -2.64
N ILE A 46 2.21 -5.62 -2.39
CA ILE A 46 2.20 -4.98 -1.07
C ILE A 46 0.74 -4.75 -0.66
N PHE A 47 0.43 -5.11 0.59
CA PHE A 47 -0.84 -4.75 1.22
C PHE A 47 -0.67 -3.46 2.03
N ILE A 48 -1.43 -2.45 1.66
CA ILE A 48 -1.46 -1.16 2.36
C ILE A 48 -2.86 -0.90 2.90
N ALA A 49 -2.96 -0.64 4.19
CA ALA A 49 -4.17 -0.19 4.85
C ALA A 49 -4.25 1.33 4.80
N THR A 50 -5.35 1.88 4.31
CA THR A 50 -5.62 3.32 4.28
C THR A 50 -6.42 3.75 5.50
N ASN A 51 -7.19 2.83 6.09
CA ASN A 51 -7.96 3.04 7.31
C ASN A 51 -7.69 1.91 8.32
N LEU A 52 -7.53 2.29 9.58
CA LEU A 52 -7.36 1.39 10.71
C LEU A 52 -8.46 1.67 11.75
N TYR A 53 -8.99 0.61 12.35
CA TYR A 53 -9.85 0.67 13.54
C TYR A 53 -9.06 0.18 14.75
N ARG A 54 -9.21 0.83 15.90
CA ARG A 54 -8.65 0.35 17.16
C ARG A 54 -9.67 -0.53 17.87
N ASP A 55 -9.37 -1.82 18.04
CA ASP A 55 -10.17 -2.71 18.87
C ASP A 55 -9.99 -2.33 20.33
N MET A 56 -11.05 -1.88 21.00
CA MET A 56 -10.97 -1.42 22.39
C MET A 56 -10.76 -2.54 23.41
N LYS A 57 -11.01 -3.82 23.04
CA LYS A 57 -10.80 -4.97 23.93
C LYS A 57 -9.36 -5.44 23.91
N THR A 58 -8.74 -5.47 22.73
CA THR A 58 -7.38 -5.97 22.51
C THR A 58 -6.35 -4.84 22.40
N ASN A 59 -6.81 -3.61 22.21
CA ASN A 59 -6.03 -2.42 21.86
C ASN A 59 -5.24 -2.51 20.53
N ASP A 60 -5.48 -3.55 19.72
CA ASP A 60 -4.83 -3.75 18.42
C ASP A 60 -5.41 -2.79 17.37
N LEU A 61 -4.57 -2.34 16.42
CA LEU A 61 -5.04 -1.63 15.21
C LEU A 61 -5.34 -2.63 14.08
N ILE A 62 -6.58 -2.68 13.62
CA ILE A 62 -7.07 -3.61 12.62
C ILE A 62 -7.34 -2.86 11.30
N PRO A 63 -6.79 -3.32 10.16
CA PRO A 63 -7.10 -2.75 8.86
C PRO A 63 -8.57 -2.97 8.50
N VAL A 64 -9.25 -1.88 8.12
CA VAL A 64 -10.66 -1.89 7.71
C VAL A 64 -10.79 -1.70 6.20
N ASP A 65 -9.91 -0.87 5.64
CA ASP A 65 -9.88 -0.56 4.21
C ASP A 65 -8.44 -0.39 3.74
N GLY A 66 -8.20 -0.60 2.45
CA GLY A 66 -6.88 -0.58 1.86
C GLY A 66 -6.85 -1.03 0.42
N MET A 67 -5.64 -1.32 -0.05
CA MET A 67 -5.40 -1.82 -1.39
C MET A 67 -4.25 -2.81 -1.44
N LEU A 68 -4.32 -3.68 -2.45
CA LEU A 68 -3.22 -4.52 -2.87
C LEU A 68 -2.57 -3.85 -4.08
N ILE A 69 -1.29 -3.54 -3.98
CA ILE A 69 -0.52 -2.93 -5.08
C ILE A 69 0.49 -3.97 -5.59
N PRO A 70 0.35 -4.46 -6.83
CA PRO A 70 1.34 -5.37 -7.43
C PRO A 70 2.72 -4.72 -7.53
N ARG A 71 3.81 -5.45 -7.23
CA ARG A 71 5.16 -4.86 -7.27
C ARG A 71 5.58 -4.39 -8.66
N GLY A 72 5.08 -5.02 -9.72
CA GLY A 72 5.36 -4.63 -11.10
C GLY A 72 4.88 -3.22 -11.47
N VAL A 73 3.95 -2.65 -10.69
CA VAL A 73 3.47 -1.28 -10.90
C VAL A 73 4.05 -0.26 -9.92
N ILE A 74 4.81 -0.69 -8.92
CA ILE A 74 5.38 0.20 -7.92
C ILE A 74 6.61 0.90 -8.51
N ARG A 75 6.62 2.23 -8.39
CA ARG A 75 7.73 3.09 -8.80
C ARG A 75 8.62 3.48 -7.62
N GLU A 76 8.02 3.76 -6.46
CA GLU A 76 8.74 4.10 -5.23
C GLU A 76 7.96 3.60 -4.00
N VAL A 77 8.68 3.10 -3.00
CA VAL A 77 8.19 2.93 -1.63
C VAL A 77 9.07 3.77 -0.72
N ARG A 78 8.45 4.71 0.01
CA ARG A 78 9.14 5.51 1.02
C ARG A 78 8.50 5.28 2.37
N HIS A 79 9.29 4.82 3.32
CA HIS A 79 8.86 4.68 4.70
C HIS A 79 9.05 5.99 5.45
N LEU A 80 7.98 6.46 6.10
CA LEU A 80 7.94 7.78 6.73
C LEU A 80 8.10 7.69 8.25
N SER A 81 7.43 6.72 8.86
CA SER A 81 7.45 6.54 10.30
C SER A 81 7.09 5.11 10.66
N LYS A 82 7.48 4.72 11.86
CA LYS A 82 7.15 3.42 12.45
C LYS A 82 6.42 3.64 13.76
N PHE A 83 5.49 2.74 14.07
CA PHE A 83 4.77 2.75 15.33
C PHE A 83 4.52 1.32 15.80
N HIS A 84 4.40 1.17 17.11
CA HIS A 84 4.03 -0.09 17.74
C HIS A 84 2.54 -0.08 18.07
N ASP A 85 1.91 -1.25 17.91
CA ASP A 85 0.60 -1.53 18.49
C ASP A 85 0.70 -1.68 20.02
#